data_AF-A0A1H9WX19-F1
#
_entry.id   AF-A0A1H9WX19-F1
#
_cell.length_a   1.000
_cell.length_b   1.000
_cell.length_c   1.000
_cell.angle_alpha   90.00
_cell.angle_beta   90.00
_cell.angle_gamma   90.00
#
_symmetry.space_group_name_H-M   'P 1'
#
loop_
_entity.id
_entity.type
_entity.pdbx_description
1 polymer ?
#
loop_
_entity_poly.entity_id
_entity_poly.type
_entity_poly.pdbx_seq_one_letter_code
_entity_poly.pdbx_strand_id
1 'polypeptide(L)'
;MIITSYAPYKSRIYAFLLDYLVIVLYGIFVVGTISFVFRSYITPLFSSSPVSAELTGLMMMTIPVSLYFILSESFKWQGTLGKRKMGLYVVDGEGKRIGIVRSIFRTAIKFLPWEVAHFGVWRLMLPTEFSQITIFIILNAVNLMILLYLIIPLTNKKKKNVYDWIAGTEVVSRR
;
A
#
# COMPACT_ATOMS: atom_id res chain seq x y z
N MET A 1 26.30 0.09 20.10
CA MET A 1 24.91 -0.32 20.36
C MET A 1 24.02 0.83 19.92
N ILE A 2 23.35 0.75 18.76
CA ILE A 2 22.48 1.84 18.30
C ILE A 2 21.21 1.75 19.14
N ILE A 3 20.92 2.80 19.92
CA ILE A 3 19.66 2.91 20.65
C ILE A 3 18.57 3.09 19.59
N THR A 4 17.84 2.04 19.29
CA THR A 4 16.77 2.07 18.29
C THR A 4 15.51 2.61 18.96
N SER A 5 15.26 3.91 18.83
CA SER A 5 14.01 4.51 19.30
C SER A 5 12.86 4.18 18.34
N TYR A 6 11.63 4.04 18.84
CA TYR A 6 10.46 3.86 17.98
C TYR A 6 10.27 5.09 17.10
N ALA A 7 10.09 4.87 15.79
CA ALA A 7 9.94 5.96 14.84
C ALA A 7 8.72 6.84 15.18
N PRO A 8 8.90 8.17 15.38
CA PRO A 8 7.80 9.08 15.65
C PRO A 8 6.74 9.04 14.53
N TYR A 9 5.47 9.19 14.90
CA TYR A 9 4.37 9.14 13.95
C TYR A 9 4.53 10.17 12.82
N LYS A 10 4.95 11.40 13.13
CA LYS A 10 5.21 12.45 12.13
C LYS A 10 6.25 12.02 11.09
N SER A 11 7.35 11.41 11.51
CA SER A 11 8.38 10.91 10.59
C SER A 11 7.86 9.80 9.68
N ARG A 12 6.95 8.95 10.18
CA ARG A 12 6.28 7.92 9.36
C ARG A 12 5.36 8.55 8.32
N ILE A 13 4.65 9.62 8.65
CA ILE A 13 3.81 10.37 7.70
C ILE A 13 4.67 10.99 6.59
N TYR A 14 5.76 11.69 6.93
CA TYR A 14 6.65 12.26 5.91
C TYR A 14 7.31 11.19 5.05
N ALA A 15 7.72 10.06 5.64
CA ALA A 15 8.22 8.92 4.88
C ALA A 15 7.17 8.40 3.89
N PHE A 16 5.90 8.29 4.32
CA PHE A 16 4.81 7.88 3.46
C PHE A 16 4.54 8.89 2.34
N LEU A 17 4.57 10.19 2.62
CA LEU A 17 4.40 11.24 1.59
C LEU A 17 5.51 11.18 0.53
N LEU A 18 6.75 10.93 0.94
CA LEU A 18 7.86 10.73 0.01
C LEU A 18 7.69 9.45 -0.82
N ASP A 19 7.24 8.36 -0.21
CA ASP A 19 6.90 7.13 -0.95
C ASP A 19 5.72 7.37 -1.91
N TYR A 20 4.76 8.21 -1.52
CA TYR A 20 3.61 8.56 -2.34
C TYR A 20 4.03 9.35 -3.59
N LEU A 21 5.04 10.23 -3.50
CA LEU A 21 5.62 10.87 -4.68
C LEU A 21 6.19 9.85 -5.67
N VAL A 22 6.84 8.78 -5.19
CA VAL A 22 7.33 7.69 -6.06
C VAL A 22 6.16 6.98 -6.74
N ILE A 23 5.08 6.70 -5.99
CA ILE A 23 3.86 6.07 -6.53
C ILE A 23 3.20 6.97 -7.59
N VAL A 24 3.09 8.27 -7.33
CA VAL A 24 2.49 9.24 -8.27
C VAL A 24 3.32 9.34 -9.53
N LEU A 25 4.65 9.45 -9.43
CA LEU A 25 5.54 9.46 -10.60
C LEU A 25 5.40 8.19 -11.43
N TYR A 26 5.33 7.03 -10.77
CA TYR A 26 5.06 5.76 -11.44
C TYR A 26 3.67 5.75 -12.11
N GLY A 27 2.64 6.22 -11.42
CA GLY A 27 1.28 6.31 -11.96
C GLY A 27 1.18 7.23 -13.17
N ILE A 28 1.86 8.39 -13.15
CA ILE A 28 1.97 9.30 -14.30
C ILE A 28 2.67 8.60 -15.46
N PHE A 29 3.73 7.86 -15.21
CA PHE A 29 4.41 7.08 -16.25
C PHE A 29 3.49 6.02 -16.86
N VAL A 30 2.81 5.23 -16.04
CA VAL A 30 1.89 4.17 -16.51
C VAL A 30 0.71 4.76 -17.28
N VAL A 31 -0.03 5.71 -16.68
CA VAL A 31 -1.23 6.28 -17.29
C VAL A 31 -0.89 7.23 -18.44
N GLY A 32 0.09 8.10 -18.25
CA GLY A 32 0.46 9.13 -19.21
C GLY A 32 1.26 8.62 -20.40
N THR A 33 2.01 7.53 -20.25
CA THR A 33 2.81 6.95 -21.34
C THR A 33 2.20 5.66 -21.86
N ILE A 34 2.09 4.63 -21.01
CA ILE A 34 1.71 3.28 -21.45
C ILE A 34 0.25 3.26 -21.90
N SER A 35 -0.68 3.75 -21.07
CA SER A 35 -2.10 3.76 -21.41
C SER A 35 -2.44 4.70 -22.57
N PHE A 36 -1.66 5.77 -22.78
CA PHE A 36 -1.85 6.68 -23.90
C PHE A 36 -1.34 6.07 -25.22
N VAL A 37 -0.13 5.52 -25.23
CA VAL A 37 0.48 4.91 -26.44
C VAL A 37 -0.26 3.63 -26.87
N PHE A 38 -0.64 2.78 -25.92
CA PHE A 38 -1.31 1.49 -26.18
C PHE A 38 -2.82 1.55 -25.95
N ARG A 39 -3.43 2.74 -26.08
CA ARG A 39 -4.84 2.98 -25.73
C ARG A 39 -5.81 1.97 -26.32
N SER A 40 -5.66 1.64 -27.60
CA SER A 40 -6.55 0.70 -28.30
C SER A 40 -6.56 -0.70 -27.70
N TYR A 41 -5.46 -1.12 -27.05
CA TYR A 41 -5.35 -2.40 -26.37
C TYR A 41 -5.74 -2.33 -24.90
N ILE A 42 -5.48 -1.19 -24.24
CA ILE A 42 -5.71 -1.03 -22.79
C ILE A 42 -7.16 -0.63 -22.47
N THR A 43 -7.79 0.25 -23.24
CA THR A 43 -9.15 0.71 -22.96
C THR A 43 -10.17 -0.43 -22.86
N PRO A 44 -10.17 -1.44 -23.76
CA PRO A 44 -11.09 -2.58 -23.65
C PRO A 44 -10.93 -3.38 -22.35
N LEU A 45 -9.73 -3.41 -21.76
CA LEU A 45 -9.48 -4.14 -20.51
C LEU A 45 -10.21 -3.50 -19.32
N PHE A 46 -10.37 -2.17 -19.34
CA PHE A 46 -11.08 -1.41 -18.31
C PHE A 46 -12.59 -1.23 -18.58
N SER A 47 -13.08 -1.53 -19.77
CA SER A 47 -14.49 -1.33 -20.13
C SER A 47 -15.29 -2.61 -20.35
N SER A 48 -14.62 -3.76 -20.48
CA SER A 48 -15.27 -5.04 -20.79
C SER A 48 -15.99 -5.66 -19.60
N SER A 49 -15.38 -5.70 -18.41
CA SER A 49 -16.00 -6.22 -17.20
C SER A 49 -15.36 -5.64 -15.93
N PRO A 50 -16.06 -5.66 -14.78
CA PRO A 50 -15.46 -5.28 -13.51
C PRO A 50 -14.21 -6.12 -13.15
N VAL A 51 -14.22 -7.40 -13.50
CA VAL A 51 -13.13 -8.34 -13.17
C VAL A 51 -11.88 -8.04 -14.00
N SER A 52 -12.03 -7.79 -15.29
CA SER A 52 -10.90 -7.42 -16.15
C SER A 52 -10.32 -6.07 -15.73
N ALA A 53 -11.15 -5.09 -15.38
CA ALA A 53 -10.71 -3.78 -14.92
C ALA A 53 -9.91 -3.88 -13.61
N GLU A 54 -10.41 -4.68 -12.65
CA GLU A 54 -9.72 -4.99 -11.40
C GLU A 54 -8.36 -5.65 -11.64
N LEU A 55 -8.32 -6.74 -12.41
CA LEU A 55 -7.08 -7.46 -12.70
C LEU A 55 -6.06 -6.60 -13.44
N THR A 56 -6.53 -5.75 -14.36
CA THR A 56 -5.67 -4.84 -15.12
C THR A 56 -5.10 -3.76 -14.20
N GLY A 57 -5.92 -3.16 -13.34
CA GLY A 57 -5.47 -2.21 -12.32
C GLY A 57 -4.46 -2.84 -11.34
N LEU A 58 -4.76 -4.03 -10.83
CA LEU A 58 -3.87 -4.80 -9.96
C LEU A 58 -2.50 -5.04 -10.62
N MET A 59 -2.49 -5.50 -11.88
CA MET A 59 -1.26 -5.81 -12.61
C MET A 59 -0.44 -4.57 -12.97
N MET A 60 -1.10 -3.50 -13.43
CA MET A 60 -0.42 -2.30 -13.89
C MET A 60 0.02 -1.39 -12.73
N MET A 61 -0.73 -1.37 -11.63
CA MET A 61 -0.51 -0.43 -10.51
C MET A 61 -0.10 -1.15 -9.23
N THR A 62 -0.98 -1.96 -8.66
CA THR A 62 -0.81 -2.45 -7.29
C THR A 62 0.35 -3.42 -7.15
N ILE A 63 0.56 -4.33 -8.09
CA ILE A 63 1.68 -5.29 -8.04
C ILE A 63 3.03 -4.55 -8.15
N PRO A 64 3.30 -3.68 -9.14
CA PRO A 64 4.55 -2.93 -9.23
C PRO A 64 4.81 -2.06 -8.00
N VAL A 65 3.79 -1.37 -7.50
CA VAL A 65 3.89 -0.57 -6.27
C VAL A 65 4.16 -1.47 -5.06
N SER A 66 3.50 -2.61 -4.96
CA SER A 66 3.73 -3.59 -3.87
C SER A 66 5.15 -4.13 -3.93
N LEU A 67 5.67 -4.47 -5.11
CA LEU A 67 7.04 -4.90 -5.31
C LEU A 67 8.04 -3.84 -4.81
N TYR A 68 7.78 -2.56 -5.08
CA TYR A 68 8.59 -1.47 -4.53
C TYR A 68 8.66 -1.54 -2.99
N PHE A 69 7.53 -1.71 -2.29
CA PHE A 69 7.53 -1.85 -0.83
C PHE A 69 8.21 -3.14 -0.37
N ILE A 70 7.87 -4.27 -0.99
CA ILE A 70 8.36 -5.60 -0.63
C ILE A 70 9.89 -5.65 -0.72
N LEU A 71 10.42 -5.30 -1.90
CA LEU A 71 11.86 -5.35 -2.16
C LEU A 71 12.61 -4.33 -1.30
N SER A 72 12.07 -3.12 -1.13
CA SER A 72 12.76 -2.10 -0.34
C SER A 72 12.85 -2.46 1.13
N GLU A 73 11.80 -3.09 1.69
CA GLU A 73 11.73 -3.42 3.11
C GLU A 73 12.43 -4.75 3.46
N SER A 74 12.49 -5.73 2.54
CA SER A 74 13.12 -7.03 2.81
C SER A 74 14.61 -7.12 2.47
N PHE A 75 15.12 -6.27 1.59
CA PHE A 75 16.53 -6.30 1.17
C PHE A 75 17.43 -5.49 2.13
N LYS A 76 18.72 -5.32 1.76
CA LYS A 76 19.76 -4.62 2.56
C LYS A 76 19.36 -3.21 3.00
N TRP A 77 18.38 -2.60 2.35
CA TRP A 77 17.92 -1.24 2.65
C TRP A 77 16.98 -1.14 3.85
N GLN A 78 16.28 -2.23 4.20
CA GLN A 78 15.35 -2.31 5.34
C GLN A 78 14.30 -1.19 5.35
N GLY A 79 13.95 -0.62 4.21
CA GLY A 79 13.09 0.55 4.16
C GLY A 79 12.98 1.09 2.74
N THR A 80 11.79 1.60 2.44
CA THR A 80 11.50 2.34 1.21
C THR A 80 12.31 3.63 1.11
N LEU A 81 12.35 4.23 -0.08
CA LEU A 81 13.09 5.49 -0.30
C LEU A 81 12.66 6.58 0.69
N GLY A 82 11.36 6.74 0.91
CA GLY A 82 10.82 7.70 1.89
C GLY A 82 11.27 7.38 3.31
N LYS A 83 11.18 6.11 3.74
CA LYS A 83 11.63 5.68 5.07
C LYS A 83 13.12 5.95 5.27
N ARG A 84 13.95 5.59 4.30
CA ARG A 84 15.41 5.80 4.34
C ARG A 84 15.76 7.28 4.44
N LYS A 85 15.09 8.13 3.66
CA LYS A 85 15.30 9.59 3.70
C LYS A 85 14.93 10.18 5.06
N MET A 86 13.96 9.57 5.76
CA MET A 86 13.59 9.92 7.13
C MET A 86 14.42 9.19 8.21
N GLY A 87 15.43 8.42 7.85
CA GLY A 87 16.25 7.65 8.80
C GLY A 87 15.53 6.47 9.46
N LEU A 88 14.46 5.99 8.83
CA LEU A 88 13.59 4.91 9.32
C LEU A 88 13.89 3.59 8.63
N TYR A 89 13.70 2.49 9.36
CA TYR A 89 13.85 1.13 8.85
C TYR A 89 12.84 0.19 9.51
N VAL A 90 12.53 -0.89 8.80
CA VAL A 90 11.59 -1.93 9.16
C VAL A 90 12.38 -3.13 9.68
N VAL A 91 11.99 -3.59 10.86
CA VAL A 91 12.59 -4.72 11.56
C VAL A 91 11.52 -5.69 12.04
N ASP A 92 11.92 -6.90 12.39
CA ASP A 92 11.06 -7.84 13.13
C ASP A 92 11.03 -7.51 14.64
N GLY A 93 10.34 -8.34 15.42
CA GLY A 93 10.25 -8.19 16.88
C GLY A 93 11.57 -8.35 17.63
N GLU A 94 12.61 -8.91 17.00
CA GLU A 94 13.97 -9.04 17.55
C GLU A 94 14.90 -7.91 17.06
N GLY A 95 14.38 -6.95 16.28
CA GLY A 95 15.17 -5.87 15.70
C GLY A 95 16.00 -6.29 14.47
N LYS A 96 15.80 -7.49 13.94
CA LYS A 96 16.50 -7.99 12.75
C LYS A 96 15.78 -7.58 11.48
N ARG A 97 16.48 -7.65 10.35
CA ARG A 97 15.90 -7.42 9.02
C ARG A 97 14.80 -8.44 8.73
N ILE A 98 13.68 -7.97 8.20
CA ILE A 98 12.57 -8.83 7.78
C ILE A 98 12.90 -9.61 6.50
N GLY A 99 12.43 -10.86 6.41
CA GLY A 99 12.50 -11.66 5.17
C GLY A 99 11.44 -11.25 4.13
N ILE A 100 11.60 -11.74 2.89
CA ILE A 100 10.71 -11.45 1.76
C ILE A 100 9.25 -11.81 2.06
N VAL A 101 9.01 -13.00 2.62
CA VAL A 101 7.66 -13.51 2.94
C VAL A 101 6.95 -12.58 3.91
N ARG A 102 7.63 -12.16 4.99
CA ARG A 102 7.06 -11.23 5.97
C ARG A 102 6.74 -9.88 5.35
N SER A 103 7.58 -9.40 4.43
CA SER A 103 7.36 -8.16 3.70
C SER A 103 6.18 -8.25 2.72
N ILE A 104 5.98 -9.41 2.07
CA ILE A 104 4.80 -9.70 1.25
C ILE A 104 3.52 -9.62 2.09
N PHE A 105 3.45 -10.33 3.21
CA PHE A 105 2.27 -10.30 4.09
C PHE A 105 1.96 -8.89 4.61
N ARG A 106 2.99 -8.18 5.08
CA ARG A 106 2.90 -6.78 5.50
C ARG A 106 2.33 -5.89 4.39
N THR A 107 2.82 -6.05 3.17
CA THR A 107 2.43 -5.23 2.02
C THR A 107 1.02 -5.57 1.53
N ALA A 108 0.66 -6.85 1.47
CA ALA A 108 -0.67 -7.31 1.07
C ALA A 108 -1.75 -6.71 1.98
N ILE A 109 -1.56 -6.78 3.31
CA ILE A 109 -2.50 -6.20 4.27
C ILE A 109 -2.55 -4.69 4.13
N LYS A 110 -1.39 -4.04 3.95
CA LYS A 110 -1.30 -2.59 3.77
C LYS A 110 -2.12 -2.11 2.56
N PHE A 111 -2.12 -2.85 1.46
CA PHE A 111 -2.87 -2.51 0.23
C PHE A 111 -4.28 -3.10 0.17
N LEU A 112 -4.68 -3.93 1.13
CA LEU A 112 -6.02 -4.52 1.16
C LEU A 112 -7.15 -3.47 1.08
N PRO A 113 -7.13 -2.36 1.83
CA PRO A 113 -8.17 -1.33 1.69
C PRO A 113 -8.25 -0.74 0.29
N TRP A 114 -7.10 -0.62 -0.38
CA TRP A 114 -6.99 -0.06 -1.72
C TRP A 114 -7.59 -0.99 -2.77
N GLU A 115 -7.32 -2.30 -2.70
CA GLU A 115 -7.92 -3.28 -3.64
C GLU A 115 -9.43 -3.41 -3.40
N VAL A 116 -9.89 -3.46 -2.15
CA VAL A 116 -11.33 -3.52 -1.86
C VAL A 116 -12.05 -2.25 -2.34
N ALA A 117 -11.37 -1.09 -2.34
CA ALA A 117 -11.91 0.12 -2.96
C ALA A 117 -12.09 -0.03 -4.48
N HIS A 118 -11.08 -0.53 -5.19
CA HIS A 118 -11.15 -0.74 -6.65
C HIS A 118 -12.25 -1.72 -7.03
N PHE A 119 -12.34 -2.83 -6.30
CA PHE A 119 -13.44 -3.77 -6.43
C PHE A 119 -14.80 -3.05 -6.42
N GLY A 120 -15.05 -2.18 -5.43
CA GLY A 120 -16.29 -1.43 -5.31
C GLY A 120 -16.47 -0.41 -6.45
N VAL A 121 -15.42 0.35 -6.79
CA VAL A 121 -15.45 1.38 -7.83
C VAL A 121 -15.77 0.78 -9.21
N TRP A 122 -15.11 -0.32 -9.60
CA TRP A 122 -15.38 -0.94 -10.90
C TRP A 122 -16.81 -1.45 -11.02
N ARG A 123 -17.42 -1.86 -9.90
CA ARG A 123 -18.82 -2.32 -9.85
C ARG A 123 -19.83 -1.18 -9.83
N LEU A 124 -19.40 0.05 -9.49
CA LEU A 124 -20.22 1.24 -9.74
C LEU A 124 -20.14 1.69 -11.19
N MET A 125 -18.99 1.50 -11.84
CA MET A 125 -18.74 1.99 -13.19
C MET A 125 -19.23 1.04 -14.29
N LEU A 126 -19.27 -0.27 -14.02
CA LEU A 126 -19.59 -1.31 -15.00
C LEU A 126 -20.75 -2.19 -14.51
N PRO A 127 -21.48 -2.85 -15.43
CA PRO A 127 -22.58 -3.74 -15.08
C PRO A 127 -22.15 -4.81 -14.07
N THR A 128 -23.00 -5.04 -13.07
CA THR A 128 -22.73 -5.93 -11.94
C THR A 128 -24.02 -6.52 -11.39
N GLU A 129 -23.91 -7.73 -10.82
CA GLU A 129 -25.02 -8.43 -10.13
C GLU A 129 -25.25 -7.90 -8.70
N PHE A 130 -24.33 -7.09 -8.18
CA PHE A 130 -24.41 -6.56 -6.83
C PHE A 130 -25.35 -5.36 -6.77
N SER A 131 -26.20 -5.31 -5.74
CA SER A 131 -27.01 -4.11 -5.50
C SER A 131 -26.14 -2.91 -5.14
N GLN A 132 -26.60 -1.70 -5.49
CA GLN A 132 -25.88 -0.46 -5.16
C GLN A 132 -25.66 -0.30 -3.65
N ILE A 133 -26.64 -0.70 -2.84
CA ILE A 133 -26.54 -0.66 -1.37
C ILE A 133 -25.36 -1.51 -0.89
N THR A 134 -25.22 -2.74 -1.40
CA THR A 134 -24.09 -3.61 -1.04
C THR A 134 -22.75 -2.97 -1.40
N ILE A 135 -22.64 -2.34 -2.57
CA ILE A 135 -21.41 -1.68 -3.00
C ILE A 135 -21.08 -0.48 -2.10
N PHE A 136 -22.08 0.34 -1.73
CA PHE A 136 -21.86 1.43 -0.79
C PHE A 136 -21.47 0.95 0.61
N ILE A 137 -22.02 -0.16 1.10
CA ILE A 137 -21.60 -0.76 2.37
C ILE A 137 -20.12 -1.13 2.31
N ILE A 138 -19.67 -1.77 1.21
CA ILE A 138 -18.26 -2.14 1.01
C ILE A 138 -17.36 -0.90 1.02
N LEU A 139 -17.71 0.15 0.25
CA LEU A 139 -16.91 1.37 0.18
C LEU A 139 -16.86 2.13 1.52
N ASN A 140 -17.97 2.16 2.26
CA ASN A 140 -17.99 2.74 3.61
C ASN A 140 -17.13 1.94 4.60
N ALA A 141 -17.14 0.60 4.50
CA ALA A 141 -16.26 -0.25 5.30
C ALA A 141 -14.77 0.00 4.98
N VAL A 142 -14.43 0.23 3.71
CA VAL A 142 -13.07 0.64 3.30
C VAL A 142 -12.69 1.98 3.93
N ASN A 143 -13.58 2.98 3.88
CA ASN A 143 -13.33 4.28 4.52
C ASN A 143 -13.06 4.14 6.02
N LEU A 144 -13.85 3.32 6.72
CA LEU A 144 -13.61 3.00 8.13
C LEU A 144 -12.24 2.33 8.35
N MET A 145 -11.86 1.40 7.48
CA MET A 145 -10.56 0.72 7.56
C MET A 145 -9.38 1.69 7.35
N ILE A 146 -9.51 2.66 6.43
CA ILE A 146 -8.50 3.72 6.24
C ILE A 146 -8.39 4.58 7.50
N LEU A 147 -9.52 4.96 8.11
CA LEU A 147 -9.52 5.71 9.37
C LEU A 147 -8.82 4.92 10.49
N LEU A 148 -9.09 3.62 10.60
CA LEU A 148 -8.39 2.75 11.54
C LEU A 148 -6.89 2.73 11.28
N TYR A 149 -6.44 2.68 10.03
CA TYR A 149 -5.01 2.70 9.70
C TYR A 149 -4.34 4.02 10.07
N LEU A 150 -5.06 5.14 10.08
CA LEU A 150 -4.55 6.43 10.52
C LEU A 150 -4.50 6.54 12.04
N ILE A 151 -5.52 6.04 12.74
CA ILE A 151 -5.69 6.20 14.19
C ILE A 151 -4.88 5.17 14.99
N ILE A 152 -4.83 3.91 14.56
CA ILE A 152 -4.20 2.81 15.33
C ILE A 152 -2.74 3.10 15.71
N PRO A 153 -1.88 3.65 14.83
CA PRO A 153 -0.53 4.03 15.24
C PRO A 153 -0.49 5.07 16.38
N LEU A 154 -1.54 5.88 16.58
CA LEU A 154 -1.57 6.84 17.69
C LEU A 154 -1.85 6.18 19.03
N THR A 155 -2.55 5.03 19.04
CA THR A 155 -3.06 4.38 20.27
C THR A 155 -2.04 3.51 21.00
N ASN A 156 -0.91 3.17 20.37
CA ASN A 156 0.09 2.28 20.96
C ASN A 156 1.50 2.91 21.01
N LYS A 157 2.31 2.50 21.99
CA LYS A 157 3.65 3.06 22.23
C LYS A 157 4.62 2.82 21.06
N LYS A 158 4.52 1.66 20.41
CA LYS A 158 5.38 1.25 19.28
C LYS A 158 4.96 1.88 17.94
N LYS A 159 3.87 2.65 17.93
CA LYS A 159 3.26 3.27 16.74
C LYS A 159 2.98 2.29 15.61
N LYS A 160 2.69 1.03 15.97
CA LYS A 160 2.38 -0.06 15.02
C LYS A 160 1.03 0.18 14.35
N ASN A 161 0.98 -0.12 13.06
CA ASN A 161 -0.27 -0.23 12.29
C ASN A 161 -0.79 -1.69 12.26
N VAL A 162 -1.99 -1.91 11.74
CA VAL A 162 -2.62 -3.24 11.61
C VAL A 162 -1.71 -4.23 10.88
N TYR A 163 -1.16 -3.81 9.73
CA TYR A 163 -0.21 -4.61 8.97
C TYR A 163 1.14 -4.83 9.70
N ASP A 164 1.54 -3.92 10.61
CA ASP A 164 2.74 -4.10 11.43
C ASP A 164 2.52 -5.23 12.46
N TRP A 165 1.34 -5.24 13.10
CA TRP A 165 0.94 -6.25 14.07
C TRP A 165 0.87 -7.64 13.44
N ILE A 166 0.11 -7.76 12.34
CA ILE A 166 -0.11 -9.06 11.69
C ILE A 166 1.19 -9.63 11.13
N ALA A 167 2.04 -8.79 10.52
CA ALA A 167 3.32 -9.24 9.99
C ALA A 167 4.41 -9.40 11.08
N GLY A 168 4.14 -9.05 12.34
CA GLY A 168 5.15 -9.10 13.41
C GLY A 168 6.35 -8.20 13.12
N THR A 169 6.09 -6.96 12.71
CA THR A 169 7.12 -6.01 12.25
C THR A 169 7.01 -4.69 13.00
N GLU A 170 8.11 -3.94 13.03
CA GLU A 170 8.22 -2.66 13.73
C GLU A 170 8.98 -1.66 12.83
N VAL A 171 8.65 -0.37 12.95
CA VAL A 171 9.41 0.70 12.28
C VAL A 171 10.15 1.51 13.34
N VAL A 172 11.46 1.54 13.19
CA VAL A 172 12.40 2.12 14.15
C VAL A 172 13.23 3.23 13.49
N SER A 173 13.75 4.12 14.33
CA SER A 173 14.59 5.25 13.95
C SER A 173 16.07 4.92 14.19
N ARG A 174 16.96 5.50 13.36
CA ARG A 174 18.42 5.42 13.62
C ARG A 174 18.89 6.46 14.63
N ARG A 175 18.05 7.47 14.89
CA ARG A 175 18.24 8.51 15.89
C ARG A 175 17.60 8.13 17.20
#